data_AF-A0A7S2VRR1-F1
#
_entry.id   AF-A0A7S2VRR1-F1
#
_cell.length_a   1.000
_cell.length_b   1.000
_cell.length_c   1.000
_cell.angle_alpha   90.00
_cell.angle_beta   90.00
_cell.angle_gamma   90.00
#
_symmetry.space_group_name_H-M   'P 1'
#
loop_
_entity.id
_entity.type
_entity.pdbx_description
1 polymer ?
#
loop_
_entity_poly.entity_id
_entity_poly.type
_entity_poly.pdbx_seq_one_letter_code
_entity_poly.pdbx_strand_id
1 'polypeptide(L)'
;ERPRTRALCFQGGGILSLASFASVTAGLMHVHAAKQGIAKATLSGGLYESIGLLSSVSGGSWLVASMAYSEKDFLPLVEAMAREPTSAREIFQEGWVKKWLNIGEPHNKWDQFVKDSAMKLRMGRFWRTFAEFSFVRKKGDHWSDFVQAVLGIANIKPDLPLGAPVAPWARGKVWLVDHSLMAGARNYQVTLHQSFGYSVKYHVEGVPNASLPLYIPAKFSVTLGAGLDEAAPFPYMAASAAAKVSHSQYVKGVIFKRRVRVNSKKWDPAFPEFTRPAGRFTVVDASSASSAALGGTALEPSFNFLNNFVRASLVPWMSNNALGGSAFAAGNSLVTGLSRSANRAVSGLEVLAASQLHGAIDGGYTDDTSIAQAIASGANEVVAFLHNKTNVDPFVNLFSGGKRSIEKGGVPRLFFPIFAEDAAYAQAEVDALARLVLPPNADGRPCLEGIAIGTIKATTAASEWFGIEAGRMVTIKVVAVTSSLGIGFFEDFSDYAALAQEIIGTLILPQNGPEVKGHLVDFLLRSPQQ
;
A
#
# COMPACT_ATOMS: atom_id res chain seq x y z
N GLU A 1 -16.04 -23.62 7.91
CA GLU A 1 -15.25 -22.42 7.52
C GLU A 1 -14.88 -21.64 8.78
N ARG A 2 -13.64 -21.15 8.91
CA ARG A 2 -13.30 -20.26 10.05
C ARG A 2 -13.97 -18.90 9.80
N PRO A 3 -14.73 -18.33 10.74
CA PRO A 3 -15.35 -17.02 10.54
C PRO A 3 -14.26 -15.97 10.29
N ARG A 4 -14.31 -15.29 9.13
CA ARG A 4 -13.37 -14.23 8.69
C ARG A 4 -13.63 -12.91 9.43
N THR A 5 -13.87 -12.96 10.74
CA THR A 5 -14.32 -11.81 11.53
C THR A 5 -13.18 -10.97 12.09
N ARG A 6 -11.94 -11.49 12.07
CA ARG A 6 -10.73 -10.82 12.56
C ARG A 6 -9.75 -10.52 11.43
N ALA A 7 -9.35 -9.25 11.33
CA ALA A 7 -8.39 -8.77 10.35
C ALA A 7 -7.13 -8.20 11.01
N LEU A 8 -6.00 -8.30 10.31
CA LEU A 8 -4.78 -7.56 10.61
C LEU A 8 -4.53 -6.57 9.46
N CYS A 9 -4.52 -5.29 9.81
CA CYS A 9 -4.39 -4.16 8.90
C CYS A 9 -2.98 -3.56 9.01
N PHE A 10 -2.31 -3.39 7.88
CA PHE A 10 -0.99 -2.75 7.80
C PHE A 10 -1.06 -1.46 7.00
N GLN A 11 -0.86 -0.33 7.68
CA GLN A 11 -0.85 1.00 7.06
C GLN A 11 0.24 1.13 5.98
N GLY A 12 -0.01 2.02 5.02
CA GLY A 12 0.98 2.54 4.10
C GLY A 12 2.08 3.35 4.80
N GLY A 13 3.08 3.75 4.01
CA GLY A 13 4.28 4.44 4.54
C GLY A 13 5.62 3.91 4.00
N GLY A 14 5.61 3.17 2.88
CA GLY A 14 6.82 2.73 2.20
C GLY A 14 7.78 1.93 3.08
N ILE A 15 9.07 2.29 3.07
CA ILE A 15 10.11 1.54 3.78
C ILE A 15 9.94 1.66 5.31
N LEU A 16 9.37 2.76 5.81
CA LEU A 16 9.04 2.92 7.23
C LEU A 16 8.08 1.85 7.70
N SER A 17 6.97 1.62 6.98
CA SER A 17 5.99 0.60 7.36
C SER A 17 6.57 -0.79 7.29
N LEU A 18 7.37 -1.08 6.25
CA LEU A 18 8.05 -2.37 6.12
C LEU A 18 8.98 -2.63 7.32
N ALA A 19 9.87 -1.69 7.63
CA ALA A 19 10.82 -1.84 8.73
C ALA A 19 10.09 -1.91 10.08
N SER A 20 9.22 -0.94 10.35
CA SER A 20 8.55 -0.83 11.65
C SER A 20 7.65 -2.01 11.95
N PHE A 21 6.82 -2.43 11.01
CA PHE A 21 5.88 -3.52 11.24
C PHE A 21 6.54 -4.90 11.21
N ALA A 22 7.66 -5.05 10.50
CA ALA A 22 8.54 -6.21 10.66
C ALA A 22 9.09 -6.27 12.10
N SER A 23 9.55 -5.14 12.64
CA SER A 23 10.08 -5.04 14.00
C SER A 23 9.01 -5.23 15.08
N VAL A 24 7.81 -4.66 14.89
CA VAL A 24 6.66 -4.92 15.78
C VAL A 24 6.34 -6.42 15.77
N THR A 25 6.24 -7.03 14.58
CA THR A 25 6.01 -8.48 14.45
C THR A 25 7.09 -9.29 15.17
N ALA A 26 8.38 -8.95 14.98
CA ALA A 26 9.49 -9.61 15.65
C ALA A 26 9.44 -9.49 17.18
N GLY A 27 9.21 -8.29 17.71
CA GLY A 27 9.07 -8.06 19.15
C GLY A 27 7.90 -8.84 19.74
N LEU A 28 6.76 -8.88 19.04
CA LEU A 28 5.58 -9.63 19.50
C LEU A 28 5.77 -11.14 19.41
N MET A 29 6.48 -11.64 18.40
CA MET A 29 6.87 -13.06 18.33
C MET A 29 7.75 -13.44 19.51
N HIS A 30 8.73 -12.60 19.87
CA HIS A 30 9.59 -12.82 21.02
C HIS A 30 8.77 -12.92 22.31
N VAL A 31 7.91 -11.93 22.56
CA VAL A 31 7.10 -11.86 23.78
C VAL A 31 6.08 -13.00 23.85
N HIS A 32 5.44 -13.35 22.73
CA HIS A 32 4.52 -14.48 22.63
C HIS A 32 5.22 -15.80 22.91
N ALA A 33 6.39 -16.04 22.32
CA ALA A 33 7.16 -17.26 22.56
C ALA A 33 7.54 -17.40 24.04
N ALA A 34 7.97 -16.31 24.68
CA ALA A 34 8.24 -16.28 26.11
C ALA A 34 6.98 -16.55 26.95
N LYS A 35 5.82 -15.99 26.58
CA LYS A 35 4.53 -16.20 27.27
C LYS A 35 4.07 -17.66 27.18
N GLN A 36 4.29 -18.32 26.04
CA GLN A 36 3.87 -19.70 25.78
C GLN A 36 4.92 -20.77 26.12
N GLY A 37 6.11 -20.37 26.57
CA GLY A 37 7.22 -21.31 26.79
C GLY A 37 7.73 -21.97 25.49
N ILE A 38 7.54 -21.32 24.33
CA ILE A 38 7.98 -21.83 23.03
C ILE A 38 9.47 -21.53 22.87
N ALA A 39 10.27 -22.58 22.67
CA ALA A 39 11.74 -22.46 22.58
C ALA A 39 12.24 -21.64 21.38
N LYS A 40 11.47 -21.56 20.28
CA LYS A 40 11.84 -20.82 19.07
C LYS A 40 10.73 -19.89 18.65
N ALA A 41 10.96 -18.58 18.79
CA ALA A 41 10.06 -17.56 18.25
C ALA A 41 10.02 -17.67 16.73
N THR A 42 8.87 -18.10 16.20
CA THR A 42 8.57 -18.20 14.77
C THR A 42 7.15 -17.71 14.53
N LEU A 43 6.85 -17.25 13.32
CA LEU A 43 5.51 -16.75 13.02
C LEU A 43 4.48 -17.89 12.97
N SER A 44 4.93 -19.09 12.59
CA SER A 44 4.18 -20.34 12.67
C SER A 44 3.93 -20.80 14.12
N GLY A 45 4.54 -20.15 15.12
CA GLY A 45 4.31 -20.38 16.55
C GLY A 45 2.98 -19.84 17.09
N GLY A 46 2.08 -19.38 16.20
CA GLY A 46 0.68 -19.09 16.53
C GLY A 46 0.30 -17.61 16.70
N LEU A 47 1.26 -16.68 16.60
CA LEU A 47 1.00 -15.25 16.84
C LEU A 47 -0.17 -14.71 16.00
N TYR A 48 -0.23 -15.03 14.72
CA TYR A 48 -1.30 -14.61 13.81
C TYR A 48 -2.31 -15.72 13.49
N GLU A 49 -2.35 -16.82 14.25
CA GLU A 49 -3.21 -17.97 13.92
C GLU A 49 -4.70 -17.59 13.84
N SER A 50 -5.13 -16.69 14.71
CA SER A 50 -6.51 -16.25 14.84
C SER A 50 -6.99 -15.32 13.71
N ILE A 51 -6.06 -14.73 12.97
CA ILE A 51 -6.32 -13.75 11.93
C ILE A 51 -6.70 -14.46 10.63
N GLY A 52 -7.92 -14.26 10.14
CA GLY A 52 -8.38 -14.84 8.87
C GLY A 52 -8.12 -13.94 7.66
N LEU A 53 -7.99 -12.64 7.90
CA LEU A 53 -7.91 -11.61 6.87
C LEU A 53 -6.69 -10.71 7.11
N LEU A 54 -5.89 -10.49 6.08
CA LEU A 54 -4.82 -9.49 6.04
C LEU A 54 -5.26 -8.38 5.11
N SER A 55 -5.25 -7.13 5.56
CA SER A 55 -5.44 -5.95 4.69
C SER A 55 -4.17 -5.13 4.73
N SER A 56 -3.71 -4.65 3.58
CA SER A 56 -2.51 -3.85 3.56
C SER A 56 -2.48 -2.88 2.39
N VAL A 57 -1.76 -1.79 2.62
CA VAL A 57 -1.53 -0.76 1.62
C VAL A 57 -0.05 -0.36 1.57
N SER A 58 0.45 -0.08 0.38
CA SER A 58 1.77 0.49 0.14
C SER A 58 2.90 -0.32 0.81
N GLY A 59 3.70 0.29 1.70
CA GLY A 59 4.74 -0.38 2.48
C GLY A 59 4.25 -1.59 3.29
N GLY A 60 3.01 -1.54 3.79
CA GLY A 60 2.36 -2.68 4.44
C GLY A 60 2.15 -3.85 3.48
N SER A 61 1.88 -3.60 2.20
CA SER A 61 1.79 -4.66 1.19
C SER A 61 3.14 -5.27 0.88
N TRP A 62 4.21 -4.48 0.88
CA TRP A 62 5.57 -5.02 0.73
C TRP A 62 5.95 -5.93 1.89
N LEU A 63 5.57 -5.58 3.11
CA LEU A 63 5.74 -6.41 4.29
C LEU A 63 4.98 -7.74 4.14
N VAL A 64 3.68 -7.71 3.87
CA VAL A 64 2.86 -8.93 3.76
C VAL A 64 3.40 -9.84 2.65
N ALA A 65 3.72 -9.28 1.49
CA ALA A 65 4.37 -10.01 0.40
C ALA A 65 5.67 -10.69 0.88
N SER A 66 6.54 -9.92 1.52
CA SER A 66 7.85 -10.41 1.99
C SER A 66 7.69 -11.51 3.05
N MET A 67 6.79 -11.36 4.02
CA MET A 67 6.57 -12.38 5.05
C MET A 67 5.88 -13.64 4.49
N ALA A 68 4.97 -13.51 3.52
CA ALA A 68 4.19 -14.63 2.99
C ALA A 68 4.95 -15.45 1.94
N TYR A 69 5.73 -14.81 1.06
CA TYR A 69 6.39 -15.48 -0.07
C TYR A 69 7.90 -15.68 0.09
N SER A 70 8.54 -15.09 1.10
CA SER A 70 9.99 -15.20 1.33
C SER A 70 10.33 -16.13 2.50
N GLU A 71 10.01 -17.41 2.36
CA GLU A 71 10.23 -18.42 3.41
C GLU A 71 11.71 -18.64 3.74
N LYS A 72 12.63 -18.29 2.83
CA LYS A 72 14.07 -18.56 2.97
C LYS A 72 14.93 -17.32 3.24
N ASP A 73 14.37 -16.12 3.09
CA ASP A 73 15.15 -14.88 3.21
C ASP A 73 14.53 -13.90 4.21
N PHE A 74 13.41 -13.25 3.88
CA PHE A 74 12.84 -12.18 4.71
C PHE A 74 12.08 -12.71 5.93
N LEU A 75 11.31 -13.80 5.82
CA LEU A 75 10.65 -14.36 7.01
C LEU A 75 11.68 -14.85 8.05
N PRO A 76 12.73 -15.63 7.68
CA PRO A 76 13.80 -15.99 8.61
C PRO A 76 14.53 -14.79 9.22
N LEU A 77 14.67 -13.68 8.48
CA LEU A 77 15.21 -12.42 9.00
C LEU A 77 14.35 -11.87 10.15
N VAL A 78 13.03 -11.77 9.96
CA VAL A 78 12.11 -11.29 11.01
C VAL A 78 12.11 -12.23 12.21
N GLU A 79 12.15 -13.54 11.99
CA GLU A 79 12.25 -14.52 13.07
C GLU A 79 13.61 -14.49 13.78
N ALA A 80 14.70 -14.16 13.09
CA ALA A 80 16.02 -13.97 13.69
C ALA A 80 16.01 -12.77 14.64
N MET A 81 15.42 -11.63 14.22
CA MET A 81 15.22 -10.48 15.10
C MET A 81 14.40 -10.84 16.36
N ALA A 82 13.43 -11.75 16.26
CA ALA A 82 12.66 -12.20 17.42
C ALA A 82 13.43 -13.15 18.35
N ARG A 83 14.33 -13.97 17.80
CA ARG A 83 15.18 -14.88 18.60
C ARG A 83 16.31 -14.12 19.31
N GLU A 84 16.86 -13.11 18.66
CA GLU A 84 18.01 -12.33 19.14
C GLU A 84 17.65 -10.83 19.19
N PRO A 85 16.71 -10.43 20.07
CA PRO A 85 16.14 -9.08 20.04
C PRO A 85 17.14 -7.97 20.42
N THR A 86 18.26 -8.31 21.06
CA THR A 86 19.34 -7.37 21.37
C THR A 86 20.27 -7.10 20.19
N SER A 87 20.20 -7.91 19.14
CA SER A 87 21.02 -7.82 17.92
C SER A 87 20.17 -7.46 16.70
N ALA A 88 18.96 -6.95 16.92
CA ALA A 88 17.99 -6.70 15.85
C ALA A 88 18.48 -5.63 14.88
N ARG A 89 19.26 -4.64 15.36
CA ARG A 89 19.92 -3.64 14.50
C ARG A 89 20.82 -4.32 13.48
N GLU A 90 21.76 -5.13 13.94
CA GLU A 90 22.75 -5.80 13.10
C GLU A 90 22.07 -6.78 12.13
N ILE A 91 21.10 -7.55 12.64
CA ILE A 91 20.34 -8.51 11.86
C ILE A 91 19.60 -7.80 10.71
N PHE A 92 18.87 -6.71 10.99
CA PHE A 92 18.15 -5.96 9.95
C PHE A 92 19.10 -5.22 9.01
N GLN A 93 20.20 -4.69 9.55
CA GLN A 93 21.24 -4.01 8.77
C GLN A 93 21.84 -4.93 7.70
N GLU A 94 22.28 -6.13 8.08
CA GLU A 94 22.84 -7.12 7.14
C GLU A 94 21.78 -7.74 6.24
N GLY A 95 20.63 -8.09 6.83
CA GLY A 95 19.59 -8.86 6.15
C GLY A 95 18.80 -8.08 5.12
N TRP A 96 18.67 -6.75 5.29
CA TRP A 96 17.84 -5.89 4.45
C TRP A 96 18.54 -4.60 4.02
N VAL A 97 19.03 -3.76 4.96
CA VAL A 97 19.53 -2.41 4.64
C VAL A 97 20.72 -2.43 3.70
N LYS A 98 21.74 -3.24 3.97
CA LYS A 98 22.90 -3.35 3.07
C LYS A 98 22.53 -3.86 1.69
N LYS A 99 21.61 -4.83 1.61
CA LYS A 99 21.10 -5.34 0.33
C LYS A 99 20.38 -4.25 -0.46
N TRP A 100 19.58 -3.41 0.20
CA TRP A 100 18.95 -2.25 -0.42
C TRP A 100 19.98 -1.24 -0.94
N LEU A 101 20.96 -0.86 -0.11
CA LEU A 101 22.00 0.09 -0.49
C LEU A 101 22.84 -0.43 -1.67
N ASN A 102 23.10 -1.74 -1.75
CA ASN A 102 23.81 -2.36 -2.87
C ASN A 102 23.03 -2.28 -4.20
N ILE A 103 21.71 -2.06 -4.18
CA ILE A 103 20.93 -1.83 -5.41
C ILE A 103 21.18 -0.40 -5.96
N GLY A 104 21.53 0.55 -5.09
CA GLY A 104 21.53 1.99 -5.36
C GLY A 104 22.90 2.67 -5.58
N GLU A 105 24.02 1.96 -5.58
CA GLU A 105 25.33 2.62 -5.76
C GLU A 105 25.45 3.29 -7.15
N PRO A 106 25.69 4.62 -7.25
CA PRO A 106 25.86 5.29 -8.54
C PRO A 106 27.10 4.75 -9.28
N HIS A 107 26.94 4.33 -10.53
CA HIS A 107 28.04 3.74 -11.32
C HIS A 107 28.58 4.68 -12.39
N ASN A 108 27.98 5.86 -12.56
CA ASN A 108 28.42 6.84 -13.55
C ASN A 108 28.36 8.27 -13.00
N LYS A 109 29.06 9.18 -13.70
CA LYS A 109 29.18 10.59 -13.32
C LYS A 109 27.86 11.37 -13.39
N TRP A 110 26.87 10.87 -14.14
CA TRP A 110 25.56 11.51 -14.26
C TRP A 110 24.68 11.23 -13.02
N ASP A 111 24.68 10.00 -12.51
CA ASP A 111 24.01 9.64 -11.26
C ASP A 111 24.58 10.44 -10.08
N GLN A 112 25.91 10.64 -10.08
CA GLN A 112 26.59 11.47 -9.09
C GLN A 112 26.25 12.96 -9.25
N PHE A 113 26.11 13.46 -10.47
CA PHE A 113 25.67 14.83 -10.75
C PHE A 113 24.21 15.09 -10.32
N VAL A 114 23.29 14.15 -10.52
CA VAL A 114 21.90 14.25 -10.07
C VAL A 114 21.83 14.25 -8.54
N LYS A 115 22.60 13.36 -7.87
CA LYS A 115 22.76 13.33 -6.42
C LYS A 115 23.25 14.68 -5.87
N ASP A 116 24.32 15.20 -6.45
CA ASP A 116 24.94 16.44 -6.01
C ASP A 116 24.05 17.67 -6.29
N SER A 117 23.33 17.68 -7.40
CA SER A 117 22.45 18.80 -7.79
C SER A 117 21.19 18.86 -6.92
N ALA A 118 20.56 17.72 -6.62
CA ALA A 118 19.39 17.66 -5.73
C ALA A 118 19.72 18.09 -4.29
N MET A 119 20.94 17.76 -3.83
CA MET A 119 21.47 18.15 -2.52
C MET A 119 21.86 19.64 -2.48
N LYS A 120 22.62 20.13 -3.47
CA LYS A 120 23.16 21.51 -3.51
C LYS A 120 22.10 22.58 -3.79
N LEU A 121 21.09 22.30 -4.62
CA LEU A 121 20.17 23.34 -5.11
C LEU A 121 18.97 23.63 -4.18
N ARG A 122 18.91 23.05 -2.96
CA ARG A 122 17.76 23.23 -2.03
C ARG A 122 16.39 23.04 -2.71
N MET A 123 16.32 22.20 -3.75
CA MET A 123 15.06 21.95 -4.46
C MET A 123 14.06 21.34 -3.48
N GLY A 124 12.78 21.74 -3.57
CA GLY A 124 11.74 21.30 -2.64
C GLY A 124 11.64 19.78 -2.51
N ARG A 125 11.10 19.27 -1.39
CA ARG A 125 11.04 17.82 -1.03
C ARG A 125 10.69 16.91 -2.21
N PHE A 126 9.77 17.33 -3.08
CA PHE A 126 9.34 16.63 -4.27
C PHE A 126 10.47 16.31 -5.28
N TRP A 127 11.34 17.28 -5.60
CA TRP A 127 12.45 17.08 -6.56
C TRP A 127 13.54 16.17 -6.02
N ARG A 128 13.67 16.14 -4.70
CA ARG A 128 14.55 15.20 -4.03
C ARG A 128 13.95 13.79 -4.13
N THR A 129 12.64 13.60 -3.84
CA THR A 129 11.93 12.29 -3.97
C THR A 129 12.11 11.70 -5.36
N PHE A 130 12.10 12.57 -6.35
CA PHE A 130 12.33 12.24 -7.73
C PHE A 130 13.77 11.78 -8.03
N ALA A 131 14.78 12.40 -7.41
CA ALA A 131 16.17 11.98 -7.55
C ALA A 131 16.41 10.57 -7.00
N GLU A 132 15.79 10.19 -5.87
CA GLU A 132 15.87 8.84 -5.31
C GLU A 132 15.19 7.78 -6.17
N PHE A 133 14.01 8.08 -6.73
CA PHE A 133 13.37 7.23 -7.75
C PHE A 133 14.29 7.03 -8.98
N SER A 134 15.05 8.06 -9.36
CA SER A 134 16.02 7.97 -10.46
C SER A 134 17.22 7.05 -10.19
N PHE A 135 17.53 6.70 -8.93
CA PHE A 135 18.56 5.67 -8.63
C PHE A 135 18.09 4.26 -8.97
N VAL A 136 16.78 4.00 -8.91
CA VAL A 136 16.18 2.69 -9.23
C VAL A 136 15.93 2.52 -10.74
N ARG A 137 16.14 3.59 -11.51
CA ARG A 137 16.09 3.63 -12.99
C ARG A 137 16.98 2.58 -13.68
N LYS A 138 17.99 2.05 -13.00
CA LYS A 138 18.86 0.98 -13.54
C LYS A 138 18.11 -0.33 -13.83
N LYS A 139 16.96 -0.58 -13.18
CA LYS A 139 16.16 -1.81 -13.37
C LYS A 139 14.97 -1.63 -14.32
N GLY A 140 14.64 -0.38 -14.65
CA GLY A 140 13.62 -0.03 -15.62
C GLY A 140 13.00 1.35 -15.34
N ASP A 141 12.11 1.78 -16.23
CA ASP A 141 11.51 3.12 -16.18
C ASP A 141 10.10 3.11 -15.51
N HIS A 142 9.65 1.99 -14.93
CA HIS A 142 8.28 1.83 -14.41
C HIS A 142 8.25 1.75 -12.88
N TRP A 143 7.15 2.20 -12.26
CA TRP A 143 6.95 2.05 -10.81
C TRP A 143 7.08 0.59 -10.33
N SER A 144 6.65 -0.37 -11.14
CA SER A 144 6.79 -1.80 -10.85
C SER A 144 8.24 -2.26 -10.73
N ASP A 145 9.18 -1.60 -11.43
CA ASP A 145 10.61 -1.92 -11.34
C ASP A 145 11.18 -1.48 -9.98
N PHE A 146 10.68 -0.36 -9.45
CA PHE A 146 10.99 0.08 -8.10
C PHE A 146 10.48 -0.92 -7.05
N VAL A 147 9.22 -1.34 -7.17
CA VAL A 147 8.65 -2.32 -6.24
C VAL A 147 9.35 -3.67 -6.36
N GLN A 148 9.74 -4.09 -7.57
CA GLN A 148 10.57 -5.28 -7.76
C GLN A 148 11.95 -5.13 -7.10
N ALA A 149 12.55 -3.94 -7.09
CA ALA A 149 13.81 -3.73 -6.38
C ALA A 149 13.65 -3.95 -4.87
N VAL A 150 12.56 -3.44 -4.28
CA VAL A 150 12.23 -3.65 -2.85
C VAL A 150 11.94 -5.12 -2.56
N LEU A 151 11.00 -5.74 -3.27
CA LEU A 151 10.60 -7.13 -3.06
C LEU A 151 11.71 -8.13 -3.42
N GLY A 152 12.61 -7.76 -4.33
CA GLY A 152 13.79 -8.53 -4.69
C GLY A 152 14.80 -8.71 -3.55
N ILE A 153 14.81 -7.82 -2.54
CA ILE A 153 15.61 -8.03 -1.31
C ILE A 153 15.11 -9.25 -0.54
N ALA A 154 13.80 -9.45 -0.54
CA ALA A 154 13.13 -10.64 -0.01
C ALA A 154 13.15 -11.81 -1.01
N ASN A 155 13.96 -11.73 -2.07
CA ASN A 155 14.10 -12.79 -3.08
C ASN A 155 12.78 -13.17 -3.78
N ILE A 156 11.82 -12.22 -3.82
CA ILE A 156 10.58 -12.38 -4.58
C ILE A 156 10.88 -12.09 -6.05
N LYS A 157 10.56 -13.05 -6.90
CA LYS A 157 10.78 -12.95 -8.35
C LYS A 157 9.71 -12.07 -9.02
N PRO A 158 10.04 -11.39 -10.13
CA PRO A 158 9.09 -10.56 -10.88
C PRO A 158 7.85 -11.30 -11.36
N ASP A 159 8.00 -12.56 -11.71
CA ASP A 159 6.96 -13.42 -12.25
C ASP A 159 6.23 -14.24 -11.19
N LEU A 160 6.55 -14.06 -9.89
CA LEU A 160 5.92 -14.83 -8.82
C LEU A 160 4.43 -14.48 -8.72
N PRO A 161 3.51 -15.42 -8.95
CA PRO A 161 2.07 -15.15 -8.91
C PRO A 161 1.54 -15.09 -7.47
N LEU A 162 0.46 -14.33 -7.24
CA LEU A 162 -0.26 -14.28 -5.96
C LEU A 162 -0.76 -15.65 -5.51
N GLY A 163 -1.15 -16.52 -6.44
CA GLY A 163 -1.61 -17.88 -6.16
C GLY A 163 -0.49 -18.88 -5.86
N ALA A 164 0.78 -18.46 -5.87
CA ALA A 164 1.92 -19.33 -5.57
C ALA A 164 1.87 -19.90 -4.14
N PRO A 165 2.62 -20.99 -3.86
CA PRO A 165 2.83 -21.45 -2.49
C PRO A 165 3.37 -20.34 -1.59
N VAL A 166 2.88 -20.32 -0.35
CA VAL A 166 3.26 -19.37 0.69
C VAL A 166 3.81 -20.10 1.93
N ALA A 167 4.50 -19.35 2.77
CA ALA A 167 4.96 -19.80 4.07
C ALA A 167 3.80 -20.36 4.93
N PRO A 168 4.03 -21.38 5.77
CA PRO A 168 2.97 -22.07 6.52
C PRO A 168 2.06 -21.14 7.34
N TRP A 169 2.61 -20.09 7.96
CA TRP A 169 1.84 -19.13 8.76
C TRP A 169 0.76 -18.41 7.95
N ALA A 170 0.97 -18.19 6.65
CA ALA A 170 0.11 -17.38 5.79
C ALA A 170 -0.97 -18.19 5.09
N ARG A 171 -0.77 -19.50 4.94
CA ARG A 171 -1.62 -20.40 4.15
C ARG A 171 -3.09 -20.33 4.57
N GLY A 172 -3.98 -20.18 3.60
CA GLY A 172 -5.43 -20.17 3.80
C GLY A 172 -5.99 -18.87 4.39
N LYS A 173 -5.14 -17.87 4.70
CA LYS A 173 -5.59 -16.52 5.01
C LYS A 173 -5.98 -15.81 3.72
N VAL A 174 -6.93 -14.88 3.82
CA VAL A 174 -7.23 -13.99 2.71
C VAL A 174 -6.35 -12.75 2.83
N TRP A 175 -5.70 -12.37 1.74
CA TRP A 175 -4.97 -11.11 1.64
C TRP A 175 -5.71 -10.13 0.72
N LEU A 176 -5.98 -8.95 1.24
CA LEU A 176 -6.48 -7.78 0.52
C LEU A 176 -5.31 -6.85 0.22
N VAL A 177 -5.04 -6.65 -1.06
CA VAL A 177 -4.01 -5.75 -1.57
C VAL A 177 -4.70 -4.45 -1.98
N ASP A 178 -4.77 -3.53 -1.03
CA ASP A 178 -5.60 -2.35 -1.13
C ASP A 178 -4.95 -1.32 -2.05
N HIS A 179 -5.72 -0.80 -3.00
CA HIS A 179 -5.30 0.23 -3.93
C HIS A 179 -6.50 1.10 -4.33
N SER A 180 -6.28 2.06 -5.22
CA SER A 180 -7.36 2.86 -5.77
C SER A 180 -7.35 2.80 -7.28
N LEU A 181 -8.53 2.77 -7.88
CA LEU A 181 -8.70 2.95 -9.31
C LEU A 181 -8.72 4.44 -9.62
N MET A 182 -7.90 4.87 -10.58
CA MET A 182 -7.89 6.25 -11.06
C MET A 182 -9.06 6.50 -11.99
N ALA A 183 -10.16 7.04 -11.47
CA ALA A 183 -11.31 7.40 -12.28
C ALA A 183 -11.10 8.73 -13.00
N GLY A 184 -10.45 9.70 -12.34
CA GLY A 184 -10.37 11.08 -12.81
C GLY A 184 -11.75 11.73 -12.91
N ALA A 185 -11.79 12.93 -13.47
CA ALA A 185 -13.03 13.66 -13.76
C ALA A 185 -12.86 14.50 -15.03
N ARG A 186 -13.95 15.05 -15.55
CA ARG A 186 -13.91 15.92 -16.74
C ARG A 186 -12.91 17.08 -16.62
N ASN A 187 -12.78 17.64 -15.41
CA ASN A 187 -11.86 18.74 -15.11
C ASN A 187 -10.51 18.27 -14.53
N TYR A 188 -10.39 16.99 -14.18
CA TYR A 188 -9.18 16.35 -13.62
C TYR A 188 -8.93 15.02 -14.35
N GLN A 189 -8.63 15.11 -15.64
CA GLN A 189 -8.40 13.93 -16.47
C GLN A 189 -7.05 13.30 -16.18
N VAL A 190 -7.00 11.97 -16.14
CA VAL A 190 -5.77 11.21 -16.00
C VAL A 190 -4.99 11.27 -17.30
N THR A 191 -3.74 11.71 -17.23
CA THR A 191 -2.83 11.81 -18.37
C THR A 191 -2.15 10.48 -18.64
N LEU A 192 -2.40 9.91 -19.81
CA LEU A 192 -1.70 8.71 -20.30
C LEU A 192 -0.38 9.08 -20.98
N HIS A 193 -0.39 10.16 -21.75
CA HIS A 193 0.77 10.65 -22.47
C HIS A 193 0.65 12.15 -22.74
N GLN A 194 1.76 12.87 -22.69
CA GLN A 194 1.85 14.26 -23.10
C GLN A 194 3.18 14.49 -23.81
N SER A 195 3.20 15.32 -24.83
CA SER A 195 4.43 15.83 -25.46
C SER A 195 4.11 17.17 -26.12
N PHE A 196 5.11 17.84 -26.70
CA PHE A 196 4.88 19.15 -27.30
C PHE A 196 3.77 19.08 -28.35
N GLY A 197 2.67 19.78 -28.08
CA GLY A 197 1.49 19.81 -28.93
C GLY A 197 0.69 18.54 -29.06
N TYR A 198 0.86 17.55 -28.18
CA TYR A 198 0.14 16.29 -28.18
C TYR A 198 -0.20 15.83 -26.76
N SER A 199 -1.43 15.36 -26.54
CA SER A 199 -1.80 14.73 -25.26
C SER A 199 -2.86 13.66 -25.46
N VAL A 200 -2.75 12.58 -24.69
CA VAL A 200 -3.80 11.58 -24.52
C VAL A 200 -4.15 11.50 -23.05
N LYS A 201 -5.44 11.64 -22.76
CA LYS A 201 -5.99 11.60 -21.41
C LYS A 201 -7.21 10.70 -21.37
N TYR A 202 -7.62 10.29 -20.19
CA TYR A 202 -8.93 9.68 -19.98
C TYR A 202 -9.56 10.15 -18.68
N HIS A 203 -10.86 9.91 -18.57
CA HIS A 203 -11.59 9.88 -17.32
C HIS A 203 -12.70 8.83 -17.43
N VAL A 204 -13.15 8.34 -16.29
CA VAL A 204 -14.29 7.42 -16.18
C VAL A 204 -15.56 8.25 -16.01
N GLU A 205 -16.57 7.97 -16.82
CA GLU A 205 -17.90 8.56 -16.70
C GLU A 205 -18.78 7.67 -15.81
N GLY A 206 -19.57 8.31 -14.96
CA GLY A 206 -20.61 7.65 -14.19
C GLY A 206 -21.84 7.30 -15.04
N VAL A 207 -22.73 6.47 -14.50
CA VAL A 207 -24.11 6.34 -15.02
C VAL A 207 -24.82 7.70 -14.91
N PRO A 208 -25.92 7.94 -15.67
CA PRO A 208 -26.65 9.21 -15.59
C PRO A 208 -26.96 9.59 -14.14
N ASN A 209 -26.68 10.85 -13.78
CA ASN A 209 -26.82 11.42 -12.43
C ASN A 209 -25.86 10.89 -11.35
N ALA A 210 -24.90 10.02 -11.68
CA ALA A 210 -23.84 9.62 -10.75
C ALA A 210 -22.60 10.52 -10.90
N SER A 211 -22.13 11.08 -9.78
CA SER A 211 -20.81 11.69 -9.70
C SER A 211 -19.81 10.67 -9.16
N LEU A 212 -18.70 10.47 -9.88
CA LEU A 212 -17.61 9.63 -9.42
C LEU A 212 -16.54 10.46 -8.69
N PRO A 213 -15.90 9.94 -7.63
CA PRO A 213 -14.72 10.53 -7.05
C PRO A 213 -13.54 10.39 -8.03
N LEU A 214 -12.46 11.17 -7.80
CA LEU A 214 -11.23 11.06 -8.59
C LEU A 214 -10.57 9.68 -8.48
N TYR A 215 -10.76 9.03 -7.33
CA TYR A 215 -10.27 7.69 -7.03
C TYR A 215 -11.40 6.86 -6.46
N ILE A 216 -11.56 5.64 -6.95
CA ILE A 216 -12.51 4.66 -6.42
C ILE A 216 -11.71 3.62 -5.63
N PRO A 217 -12.04 3.35 -4.35
CA PRO A 217 -11.36 2.31 -3.59
C PRO A 217 -11.51 0.94 -4.28
N ALA A 218 -10.41 0.21 -4.39
CA ALA A 218 -10.36 -1.10 -4.99
C ALA A 218 -9.39 -2.02 -4.22
N LYS A 219 -9.45 -3.31 -4.50
CA LYS A 219 -8.51 -4.28 -3.92
C LYS A 219 -8.35 -5.49 -4.83
N PHE A 220 -7.14 -6.04 -4.86
CA PHE A 220 -7.01 -7.45 -5.23
C PHE A 220 -7.26 -8.29 -4.00
N SER A 221 -7.99 -9.39 -4.13
CA SER A 221 -8.15 -10.33 -3.03
C SER A 221 -7.74 -11.73 -3.47
N VAL A 222 -7.01 -12.42 -2.61
CA VAL A 222 -6.50 -13.77 -2.87
C VAL A 222 -6.51 -14.59 -1.58
N THR A 223 -6.86 -15.87 -1.68
CA THR A 223 -6.60 -16.84 -0.61
C THR A 223 -5.16 -17.33 -0.75
N LEU A 224 -4.30 -16.99 0.21
CA LEU A 224 -2.86 -17.25 0.14
C LEU A 224 -2.57 -18.77 0.06
N GLY A 225 -1.90 -19.18 -1.01
CA GLY A 225 -1.56 -20.58 -1.29
C GLY A 225 -2.69 -21.43 -1.86
N ALA A 226 -3.81 -20.83 -2.30
CA ALA A 226 -4.94 -21.57 -2.88
C ALA A 226 -4.76 -21.95 -4.37
N GLY A 227 -3.73 -21.43 -5.04
CA GLY A 227 -3.45 -21.70 -6.45
C GLY A 227 -3.79 -20.54 -7.37
N LEU A 228 -3.41 -20.69 -8.64
CA LEU A 228 -3.49 -19.62 -9.64
C LEU A 228 -4.91 -19.32 -10.11
N ASP A 229 -5.76 -20.36 -10.15
CA ASP A 229 -7.12 -20.31 -10.69
C ASP A 229 -8.18 -20.19 -9.60
N GLU A 230 -7.77 -20.00 -8.34
CA GLU A 230 -8.69 -19.71 -7.25
C GLU A 230 -9.32 -18.33 -7.48
N ALA A 231 -10.65 -18.30 -7.39
CA ALA A 231 -11.40 -17.07 -7.49
C ALA A 231 -11.08 -16.13 -6.32
N ALA A 232 -11.10 -14.84 -6.59
CA ALA A 232 -10.96 -13.80 -5.59
C ALA A 232 -12.05 -13.98 -4.51
N PRO A 233 -11.70 -14.09 -3.22
CA PRO A 233 -12.66 -14.25 -2.14
C PRO A 233 -13.58 -13.03 -1.96
N PHE A 234 -13.20 -11.87 -2.50
CA PHE A 234 -13.97 -10.63 -2.47
C PHE A 234 -13.91 -9.91 -3.83
N PRO A 235 -14.93 -9.11 -4.18
CA PRO A 235 -14.95 -8.36 -5.43
C PRO A 235 -13.86 -7.28 -5.46
N TYR A 236 -13.44 -6.94 -6.68
CA TYR A 236 -12.40 -5.93 -6.96
C TYR A 236 -12.74 -4.54 -6.39
N MET A 237 -14.02 -4.14 -6.46
CA MET A 237 -14.53 -2.92 -5.84
C MET A 237 -15.94 -3.18 -5.26
N ALA A 238 -16.44 -2.25 -4.44
CA ALA A 238 -17.77 -2.36 -3.86
C ALA A 238 -18.86 -2.42 -4.96
N ALA A 239 -19.88 -3.26 -4.78
CA ALA A 239 -20.96 -3.39 -5.76
C ALA A 239 -21.71 -2.05 -5.98
N SER A 240 -21.89 -1.27 -4.92
CA SER A 240 -22.43 0.10 -4.96
C SER A 240 -21.56 1.06 -5.76
N ALA A 241 -20.23 0.95 -5.68
CA ALA A 241 -19.31 1.74 -6.50
C ALA A 241 -19.34 1.29 -7.97
N ALA A 242 -19.27 -0.03 -8.21
CA ALA A 242 -19.31 -0.61 -9.54
C ALA A 242 -20.60 -0.26 -10.30
N ALA A 243 -21.74 -0.24 -9.61
CA ALA A 243 -23.03 0.14 -10.18
C ALA A 243 -23.08 1.60 -10.68
N LYS A 244 -22.20 2.47 -10.16
CA LYS A 244 -22.11 3.88 -10.58
C LYS A 244 -21.20 4.09 -11.77
N VAL A 245 -20.33 3.14 -12.11
CA VAL A 245 -19.39 3.27 -13.22
C VAL A 245 -20.06 2.93 -14.55
N SER A 246 -19.89 3.79 -15.56
CA SER A 246 -20.41 3.56 -16.91
C SER A 246 -19.30 3.12 -17.86
N HIS A 247 -18.49 4.05 -18.35
CA HIS A 247 -17.47 3.78 -19.38
C HIS A 247 -16.32 4.78 -19.23
N SER A 248 -15.19 4.49 -19.86
CA SER A 248 -14.07 5.43 -19.97
C SER A 248 -14.22 6.27 -21.23
N GLN A 249 -13.93 7.57 -21.12
CA GLN A 249 -13.75 8.44 -22.28
C GLN A 249 -12.27 8.79 -22.43
N TYR A 250 -11.72 8.47 -23.60
CA TYR A 250 -10.36 8.81 -23.98
C TYR A 250 -10.38 10.05 -24.87
N VAL A 251 -9.50 11.00 -24.58
CA VAL A 251 -9.41 12.28 -25.28
C VAL A 251 -8.01 12.49 -25.83
N LYS A 252 -7.92 12.72 -27.13
CA LYS A 252 -6.70 13.13 -27.82
C LYS A 252 -6.75 14.61 -28.15
N GLY A 253 -5.73 15.34 -27.72
CA GLY A 253 -5.48 16.73 -28.09
C GLY A 253 -4.25 16.83 -28.98
N VAL A 254 -4.35 17.61 -30.06
CA VAL A 254 -3.22 18.04 -30.89
C VAL A 254 -3.30 19.55 -31.05
N ILE A 255 -2.18 20.27 -30.93
CA ILE A 255 -2.12 21.72 -31.13
C ILE A 255 -2.73 22.09 -32.50
N PHE A 256 -3.55 23.15 -32.51
CA PHE A 256 -4.29 23.65 -33.68
C PHE A 256 -5.25 22.66 -34.35
N LYS A 257 -5.58 21.51 -33.71
CA LYS A 257 -6.57 20.56 -34.22
C LYS A 257 -7.72 20.35 -33.23
N ARG A 258 -8.86 19.92 -33.75
CA ARG A 258 -10.02 19.53 -32.94
C ARG A 258 -9.67 18.32 -32.07
N ARG A 259 -10.10 18.34 -30.80
CA ARG A 259 -9.96 17.20 -29.89
C ARG A 259 -10.79 16.02 -30.39
N VAL A 260 -10.20 14.83 -30.39
CA VAL A 260 -10.87 13.56 -30.71
C VAL A 260 -11.24 12.86 -29.41
N ARG A 261 -12.43 12.28 -29.34
CA ARG A 261 -12.93 11.54 -28.18
C ARG A 261 -13.41 10.17 -28.60
N VAL A 262 -13.08 9.15 -27.82
CA VAL A 262 -13.54 7.76 -28.01
C VAL A 262 -13.99 7.23 -26.66
N ASN A 263 -15.15 6.60 -26.63
CA ASN A 263 -15.69 5.98 -25.43
C ASN A 263 -15.44 4.46 -25.46
N SER A 264 -15.12 3.87 -24.32
CA SER A 264 -15.14 2.41 -24.17
C SER A 264 -16.56 1.88 -24.18
N LYS A 265 -16.71 0.55 -24.29
CA LYS A 265 -17.93 -0.13 -23.86
C LYS A 265 -18.18 0.11 -22.37
N LYS A 266 -19.41 -0.16 -21.92
CA LYS A 266 -19.74 -0.17 -20.49
C LYS A 266 -18.82 -1.13 -19.76
N TRP A 267 -18.32 -0.74 -18.60
CA TRP A 267 -17.52 -1.58 -17.74
C TRP A 267 -18.37 -2.73 -17.19
N ASP A 268 -17.79 -3.93 -17.13
CA ASP A 268 -18.40 -5.05 -16.44
C ASP A 268 -18.24 -4.85 -14.93
N PRO A 269 -19.33 -4.67 -14.16
CA PRO A 269 -19.25 -4.44 -12.72
C PRO A 269 -18.68 -5.64 -11.95
N ALA A 270 -18.63 -6.83 -12.55
CA ALA A 270 -18.03 -8.02 -11.96
C ALA A 270 -16.50 -8.05 -12.08
N PHE A 271 -15.92 -7.24 -12.99
CA PHE A 271 -14.49 -7.21 -13.26
C PHE A 271 -13.86 -8.61 -13.33
N PRO A 272 -14.32 -9.48 -14.26
CA PRO A 272 -14.03 -10.90 -14.24
C PRO A 272 -12.53 -11.22 -14.24
N GLU A 273 -11.69 -10.39 -14.86
CA GLU A 273 -10.22 -10.59 -14.87
C GLU A 273 -9.56 -10.29 -13.52
N PHE A 274 -10.17 -9.44 -12.69
CA PHE A 274 -9.68 -9.15 -11.34
C PHE A 274 -10.30 -10.07 -10.28
N THR A 275 -11.31 -10.87 -10.65
CA THR A 275 -12.04 -11.73 -9.71
C THR A 275 -11.94 -13.23 -10.00
N ARG A 276 -11.79 -13.67 -11.26
CA ARG A 276 -11.72 -15.10 -11.59
C ARG A 276 -10.29 -15.64 -11.51
N PRO A 277 -9.28 -15.07 -12.19
CA PRO A 277 -7.90 -15.51 -12.08
C PRO A 277 -7.06 -14.60 -11.18
N ALA A 278 -7.58 -14.14 -10.03
CA ALA A 278 -6.85 -13.19 -9.18
C ALA A 278 -5.50 -13.72 -8.70
N GLY A 279 -5.38 -15.05 -8.52
CA GLY A 279 -4.12 -15.72 -8.23
C GLY A 279 -3.06 -15.63 -9.33
N ARG A 280 -3.42 -15.26 -10.57
CA ARG A 280 -2.47 -15.14 -11.70
C ARG A 280 -1.75 -13.80 -11.76
N PHE A 281 -2.21 -12.75 -11.07
CA PHE A 281 -1.42 -11.52 -10.97
C PHE A 281 -0.11 -11.79 -10.26
N THR A 282 0.95 -11.10 -10.67
CA THR A 282 2.22 -11.19 -9.95
C THR A 282 2.09 -10.46 -8.60
N VAL A 283 2.84 -10.95 -7.60
CA VAL A 283 2.96 -10.28 -6.29
C VAL A 283 3.45 -8.84 -6.47
N VAL A 284 4.33 -8.61 -7.44
CA VAL A 284 4.92 -7.31 -7.76
C VAL A 284 3.89 -6.37 -8.35
N ASP A 285 3.08 -6.81 -9.32
CA ASP A 285 2.05 -5.96 -9.92
C ASP A 285 0.99 -5.51 -8.91
N ALA A 286 0.49 -6.45 -8.10
CA ALA A 286 -0.48 -6.14 -7.06
C ALA A 286 0.11 -5.19 -6.01
N SER A 287 1.34 -5.44 -5.56
CA SER A 287 2.04 -4.56 -4.63
C SER A 287 2.34 -3.18 -5.25
N SER A 288 2.58 -3.13 -6.56
CA SER A 288 2.82 -1.89 -7.31
C SER A 288 1.59 -1.01 -7.39
N ALA A 289 0.44 -1.59 -7.69
CA ALA A 289 -0.85 -0.90 -7.62
C ALA A 289 -1.08 -0.33 -6.21
N SER A 290 -0.82 -1.12 -5.18
CA SER A 290 -1.02 -0.72 -3.79
C SER A 290 -0.08 0.39 -3.31
N SER A 291 1.11 0.52 -3.92
CA SER A 291 2.16 1.41 -3.42
C SER A 291 2.51 2.58 -4.34
N ALA A 292 1.79 2.81 -5.44
CA ALA A 292 2.09 3.84 -6.44
C ALA A 292 1.85 5.27 -5.93
N ALA A 293 2.57 5.68 -4.88
CA ALA A 293 2.39 6.94 -4.17
C ALA A 293 2.60 8.16 -5.08
N LEU A 294 3.44 8.03 -6.10
CA LEU A 294 3.72 9.07 -7.10
C LEU A 294 2.80 8.99 -8.33
N GLY A 295 1.90 8.02 -8.42
CA GLY A 295 0.98 7.86 -9.56
C GLY A 295 0.03 9.05 -9.74
N GLY A 296 -0.23 9.80 -8.66
CA GLY A 296 -1.10 10.97 -8.68
C GLY A 296 -0.58 12.11 -9.56
N THR A 297 0.72 12.10 -9.89
CA THR A 297 1.31 13.02 -10.88
C THR A 297 0.65 12.94 -12.25
N ALA A 298 0.02 11.82 -12.62
CA ALA A 298 -0.72 11.70 -13.88
C ALA A 298 -1.99 12.56 -13.92
N LEU A 299 -2.51 13.02 -12.77
CA LEU A 299 -3.65 13.92 -12.68
C LEU A 299 -3.26 15.40 -12.75
N GLU A 300 -1.99 15.74 -12.54
CA GLU A 300 -1.55 17.12 -12.38
C GLU A 300 -0.68 17.59 -13.58
N PRO A 301 -1.20 18.48 -14.45
CA PRO A 301 -0.51 18.88 -15.68
C PRO A 301 0.85 19.54 -15.47
N SER A 302 1.07 20.20 -14.33
CA SER A 302 2.32 20.88 -14.00
C SER A 302 3.48 19.89 -13.73
N PHE A 303 3.17 18.67 -13.27
CA PHE A 303 4.17 17.60 -13.07
C PHE A 303 4.33 16.67 -14.28
N ASN A 304 3.47 16.77 -15.30
CA ASN A 304 3.64 15.98 -16.54
C ASN A 304 4.94 16.27 -17.30
N PHE A 305 5.59 17.42 -17.05
CA PHE A 305 6.95 17.65 -17.54
C PHE A 305 7.91 16.55 -17.06
N LEU A 306 7.75 15.98 -15.85
CA LEU A 306 8.61 14.90 -15.36
C LEU A 306 8.40 13.58 -16.09
N ASN A 307 7.15 13.20 -16.34
CA ASN A 307 6.83 12.01 -17.16
C ASN A 307 7.48 12.13 -18.56
N ASN A 308 7.57 13.35 -19.11
CA ASN A 308 8.11 13.61 -20.44
C ASN A 308 9.64 13.84 -20.46
N PHE A 309 10.18 14.48 -19.43
CA PHE A 309 11.60 14.81 -19.30
C PHE A 309 12.42 13.60 -18.86
N VAL A 310 11.82 12.70 -18.06
CA VAL A 310 12.55 11.61 -17.42
C VAL A 310 12.07 10.23 -17.87
N ARG A 311 11.00 10.17 -18.67
CA ARG A 311 10.39 8.95 -19.24
C ARG A 311 9.95 7.92 -18.20
N ALA A 312 9.77 8.32 -16.94
CA ALA A 312 9.29 7.44 -15.88
C ALA A 312 7.77 7.19 -15.99
N SER A 313 7.34 5.93 -15.96
CA SER A 313 5.93 5.53 -15.85
C SER A 313 5.58 5.23 -14.39
N LEU A 314 5.10 6.26 -13.68
CA LEU A 314 4.83 6.21 -12.23
C LEU A 314 3.46 5.60 -11.87
N VAL A 315 2.62 5.33 -12.87
CA VAL A 315 1.30 4.72 -12.70
C VAL A 315 1.37 3.28 -13.23
N PRO A 316 1.00 2.28 -12.42
CA PRO A 316 0.69 0.95 -12.92
C PRO A 316 -0.58 0.98 -13.77
N TRP A 317 -0.43 0.73 -15.08
CA TRP A 317 -1.55 0.76 -16.02
C TRP A 317 -2.13 -0.63 -16.22
N MET A 318 -3.47 -0.74 -16.21
CA MET A 318 -4.19 -2.01 -16.35
C MET A 318 -5.19 -1.99 -17.49
N SER A 319 -5.36 -3.15 -18.14
CA SER A 319 -6.40 -3.42 -19.13
C SER A 319 -7.40 -4.44 -18.59
N ASN A 320 -8.69 -4.14 -18.65
CA ASN A 320 -9.75 -5.06 -18.19
C ASN A 320 -9.91 -6.30 -19.06
N ASN A 321 -9.41 -6.27 -20.31
CA ASN A 321 -9.66 -7.34 -21.29
C ASN A 321 -8.45 -8.24 -21.53
N ALA A 322 -7.40 -8.11 -20.72
CA ALA A 322 -6.21 -8.92 -20.83
C ALA A 322 -6.30 -10.10 -19.86
N LEU A 323 -6.29 -11.32 -20.41
CA LEU A 323 -6.55 -12.54 -19.67
C LEU A 323 -5.32 -13.04 -18.91
N GLY A 324 -5.56 -13.90 -17.92
CA GLY A 324 -4.53 -14.77 -17.35
C GLY A 324 -3.45 -14.05 -16.54
N GLY A 325 -3.79 -12.93 -15.88
CA GLY A 325 -2.85 -12.14 -15.08
C GLY A 325 -2.06 -11.10 -15.85
N SER A 326 -2.31 -10.93 -17.16
CA SER A 326 -1.54 -10.02 -18.03
C SER A 326 -2.02 -8.56 -18.05
N ALA A 327 -2.98 -8.18 -17.18
CA ALA A 327 -3.61 -6.85 -17.19
C ALA A 327 -2.60 -5.69 -17.13
N PHE A 328 -1.58 -5.80 -16.27
CA PHE A 328 -0.54 -4.78 -16.11
C PHE A 328 0.38 -4.71 -17.32
N ALA A 329 0.89 -5.85 -17.78
CA ALA A 329 1.75 -5.91 -18.97
C ALA A 329 1.05 -5.34 -20.21
N ALA A 330 -0.23 -5.69 -20.41
CA ALA A 330 -1.05 -5.16 -21.49
C ALA A 330 -1.28 -3.64 -21.36
N GLY A 331 -1.62 -3.17 -20.16
CA GLY A 331 -1.84 -1.74 -19.91
C GLY A 331 -0.59 -0.90 -20.13
N ASN A 332 0.55 -1.32 -19.57
CA ASN A 332 1.84 -0.65 -19.74
C ASN A 332 2.30 -0.63 -21.21
N SER A 333 2.06 -1.72 -21.95
CA SER A 333 2.38 -1.80 -23.39
C SER A 333 1.57 -0.79 -24.20
N LEU A 334 0.29 -0.60 -23.88
CA LEU A 334 -0.57 0.38 -24.53
C LEU A 334 -0.09 1.82 -24.28
N VAL A 335 0.22 2.16 -23.02
CA VAL A 335 0.70 3.51 -22.66
C VAL A 335 2.07 3.79 -23.29
N THR A 336 3.01 2.86 -23.18
CA THR A 336 4.32 2.97 -23.83
C THR A 336 4.17 3.15 -25.34
N GLY A 337 3.22 2.45 -25.93
CA GLY A 337 2.86 2.54 -27.34
C GLY A 337 2.51 3.96 -27.81
N LEU A 338 1.93 4.82 -26.97
CA LEU A 338 1.51 6.19 -27.33
C LEU A 338 2.66 7.12 -27.72
N SER A 339 3.88 6.77 -27.30
CA SER A 339 5.10 7.47 -27.73
C SER A 339 5.40 7.28 -29.22
N ARG A 340 4.92 6.19 -29.85
CA ARG A 340 5.17 5.81 -31.25
C ARG A 340 4.09 6.37 -32.18
N SER A 341 4.46 6.81 -33.39
CA SER A 341 3.57 7.50 -34.34
C SER A 341 2.29 6.72 -34.69
N ALA A 342 2.38 5.40 -34.87
CA ALA A 342 1.24 4.54 -35.22
C ALA A 342 0.09 4.57 -34.20
N ASN A 343 0.41 4.65 -32.90
CA ASN A 343 -0.59 4.69 -31.83
C ASN A 343 -1.10 6.11 -31.50
N ARG A 344 -0.58 7.14 -32.20
CA ARG A 344 -1.13 8.51 -32.12
C ARG A 344 -2.33 8.73 -33.05
N ALA A 345 -2.64 7.76 -33.90
CA ALA A 345 -3.81 7.76 -34.78
C ALA A 345 -5.13 7.68 -33.99
N VAL A 346 -6.28 7.81 -34.66
CA VAL A 346 -7.60 7.63 -34.00
C VAL A 346 -7.80 6.16 -33.61
N SER A 347 -7.37 5.23 -34.46
CA SER A 347 -7.34 3.79 -34.17
C SER A 347 -6.59 3.45 -32.87
N GLY A 348 -5.55 4.20 -32.53
CA GLY A 348 -4.86 4.07 -31.25
C GLY A 348 -5.79 4.31 -30.04
N LEU A 349 -6.68 5.31 -30.11
CA LEU A 349 -7.67 5.57 -29.05
C LEU A 349 -8.75 4.49 -28.99
N GLU A 350 -9.14 3.93 -30.12
CA GLU A 350 -10.09 2.82 -30.18
C GLU A 350 -9.52 1.57 -29.51
N VAL A 351 -8.21 1.31 -29.64
CA VAL A 351 -7.54 0.23 -28.91
C VAL A 351 -7.55 0.49 -27.39
N LEU A 352 -7.26 1.72 -26.93
CA LEU A 352 -7.35 2.06 -25.49
C LEU A 352 -8.78 1.87 -24.96
N ALA A 353 -9.77 2.30 -25.73
CA ALA A 353 -11.18 2.18 -25.39
C ALA A 353 -11.66 0.73 -25.39
N ALA A 354 -11.19 -0.07 -26.35
CA ALA A 354 -11.48 -1.49 -26.45
C ALA A 354 -10.81 -2.30 -25.33
N SER A 355 -9.70 -1.84 -24.74
CA SER A 355 -9.06 -2.50 -23.61
C SER A 355 -9.55 -2.01 -22.24
N GLN A 356 -10.33 -0.93 -22.20
CA GLN A 356 -10.72 -0.23 -20.98
C GLN A 356 -9.50 0.12 -20.10
N LEU A 357 -8.43 0.59 -20.75
CA LEU A 357 -7.20 1.01 -20.08
C LEU A 357 -7.49 2.03 -18.96
N HIS A 358 -6.99 1.76 -17.77
CA HIS A 358 -7.06 2.69 -16.64
C HIS A 358 -5.83 2.51 -15.73
N GLY A 359 -5.65 3.43 -14.79
CA GLY A 359 -4.52 3.41 -13.85
C GLY A 359 -4.95 2.87 -12.50
N ALA A 360 -4.08 2.07 -11.89
CA ALA A 360 -4.10 1.83 -10.46
C ALA A 360 -3.19 2.85 -9.75
N ILE A 361 -3.53 3.20 -8.53
CA ILE A 361 -2.75 4.10 -7.69
C ILE A 361 -2.77 3.62 -6.23
N ASP A 362 -1.79 4.06 -5.44
CA ASP A 362 -1.65 3.71 -4.02
C ASP A 362 -3.00 3.79 -3.26
N GLY A 363 -3.24 2.83 -2.36
CA GLY A 363 -4.47 2.78 -1.57
C GLY A 363 -4.61 3.99 -0.65
N GLY A 364 -3.51 4.63 -0.24
CA GLY A 364 -3.48 5.83 0.57
C GLY A 364 -4.08 7.09 -0.08
N TYR A 365 -4.53 7.00 -1.33
CA TYR A 365 -5.38 8.01 -1.97
C TYR A 365 -6.85 7.91 -1.58
N THR A 366 -7.28 6.81 -0.95
CA THR A 366 -8.65 6.58 -0.50
C THR A 366 -8.75 6.07 0.95
N ASP A 367 -7.84 5.19 1.36
CA ASP A 367 -7.64 4.72 2.74
C ASP A 367 -6.19 4.22 2.93
N ASP A 368 -5.38 4.98 3.67
CA ASP A 368 -3.99 4.59 3.97
C ASP A 368 -3.88 3.59 5.12
N THR A 369 -4.95 3.39 5.91
CA THR A 369 -4.94 2.53 7.10
C THR A 369 -5.21 1.06 6.80
N SER A 370 -5.79 0.76 5.63
CA SER A 370 -6.35 -0.55 5.23
C SER A 370 -7.54 -1.04 6.08
N ILE A 371 -8.05 -0.22 7.01
CA ILE A 371 -9.16 -0.61 7.90
C ILE A 371 -10.48 -0.68 7.13
N ALA A 372 -10.72 0.25 6.19
CA ALA A 372 -11.98 0.32 5.46
C ALA A 372 -12.22 -0.94 4.62
N GLN A 373 -11.20 -1.43 3.92
CA GLN A 373 -11.30 -2.65 3.11
C GLN A 373 -11.49 -3.91 3.96
N ALA A 374 -10.83 -3.98 5.13
CA ALA A 374 -11.04 -5.09 6.07
C ALA A 374 -12.49 -5.15 6.58
N ILE A 375 -13.03 -3.99 7.00
CA ILE A 375 -14.41 -3.87 7.49
C ILE A 375 -15.40 -4.17 6.35
N ALA A 376 -15.19 -3.60 5.17
CA ALA A 376 -15.99 -3.89 3.97
C ALA A 376 -16.01 -5.37 3.61
N SER A 377 -14.95 -6.10 3.94
CA SER A 377 -14.81 -7.54 3.72
C SER A 377 -15.34 -8.40 4.88
N GLY A 378 -16.06 -7.79 5.83
CA GLY A 378 -16.78 -8.49 6.90
C GLY A 378 -16.08 -8.56 8.25
N ALA A 379 -14.92 -7.90 8.43
CA ALA A 379 -14.25 -7.88 9.72
C ALA A 379 -15.07 -7.07 10.76
N ASN A 380 -15.20 -7.62 11.97
CA ASN A 380 -15.80 -6.95 13.14
C ASN A 380 -14.75 -6.62 14.20
N GLU A 381 -13.58 -7.25 14.11
CA GLU A 381 -12.42 -6.92 14.90
C GLU A 381 -11.23 -6.72 13.98
N VAL A 382 -10.54 -5.61 14.15
CA VAL A 382 -9.36 -5.24 13.36
C VAL A 382 -8.20 -4.98 14.30
N VAL A 383 -7.06 -5.61 14.06
CA VAL A 383 -5.79 -5.19 14.64
C VAL A 383 -5.10 -4.30 13.63
N ALA A 384 -4.90 -3.02 13.93
CA ALA A 384 -4.36 -2.04 13.00
C ALA A 384 -2.96 -1.61 13.43
N PHE A 385 -1.98 -1.87 12.56
CA PHE A 385 -0.62 -1.36 12.70
C PHE A 385 -0.52 -0.05 11.95
N LEU A 386 -0.31 1.05 12.70
CA LEU A 386 -0.40 2.43 12.23
C LEU A 386 0.90 3.21 12.48
N HIS A 387 1.03 4.34 11.79
CA HIS A 387 2.08 5.33 11.85
C HIS A 387 1.51 6.74 12.04
N ASN A 388 1.98 7.46 13.06
CA ASN A 388 1.36 8.74 13.46
C ASN A 388 2.35 9.92 13.52
N LYS A 389 2.90 10.32 12.36
CA LYS A 389 4.01 11.30 12.29
C LYS A 389 3.59 12.78 12.29
N THR A 390 2.48 13.17 12.92
CA THR A 390 1.93 14.55 13.00
C THR A 390 1.27 15.09 11.71
N ASN A 391 0.06 15.63 11.86
CA ASN A 391 -0.88 16.21 10.86
C ASN A 391 -1.94 15.29 10.25
N VAL A 392 -3.05 15.15 11.00
CA VAL A 392 -4.35 14.58 10.62
C VAL A 392 -4.24 13.15 10.10
N ASP A 393 -4.01 12.27 11.06
CA ASP A 393 -3.95 10.82 10.97
C ASP A 393 -5.00 10.27 9.99
N PRO A 394 -4.61 9.52 8.94
CA PRO A 394 -5.54 8.80 8.06
C PRO A 394 -6.60 8.02 8.82
N PHE A 395 -6.29 7.53 10.03
CA PHE A 395 -7.24 6.88 10.94
C PHE A 395 -8.38 7.81 11.36
N VAL A 396 -8.07 9.03 11.83
CA VAL A 396 -9.09 10.01 12.27
C VAL A 396 -10.01 10.41 11.11
N ASN A 397 -9.50 10.43 9.87
CA ASN A 397 -10.31 10.74 8.69
C ASN A 397 -11.29 9.62 8.29
N LEU A 398 -11.23 8.45 8.94
CA LEU A 398 -12.25 7.40 8.82
C LEU A 398 -13.53 7.73 9.60
N PHE A 399 -13.50 8.74 10.46
CA PHE A 399 -14.62 9.14 11.31
C PHE A 399 -15.39 10.33 10.73
N SER A 400 -16.64 10.48 11.14
CA SER A 400 -17.50 11.58 10.69
C SER A 400 -16.89 12.94 11.02
N GLY A 401 -17.11 13.95 10.18
CA GLY A 401 -16.49 15.28 10.37
C GLY A 401 -14.97 15.34 10.12
N GLY A 402 -14.31 14.19 9.86
CA GLY A 402 -12.92 14.15 9.40
C GLY A 402 -12.72 14.83 8.04
N LYS A 403 -11.46 15.10 7.67
CA LYS A 403 -11.17 15.72 6.37
C LYS A 403 -11.63 14.80 5.25
N ARG A 404 -12.33 15.34 4.25
CA ARG A 404 -12.74 14.59 3.04
C ARG A 404 -11.68 14.57 1.96
N SER A 405 -10.77 15.55 1.99
CA SER A 405 -9.63 15.60 1.09
C SER A 405 -8.46 16.37 1.71
N ILE A 406 -7.25 16.00 1.33
CA ILE A 406 -6.03 16.77 1.57
C ILE A 406 -5.30 16.89 0.24
N GLU A 407 -4.91 18.11 -0.13
CA GLU A 407 -4.10 18.34 -1.33
C GLU A 407 -2.62 18.32 -0.99
N LYS A 408 -1.83 17.55 -1.75
CA LYS A 408 -0.37 17.49 -1.61
C LYS A 408 0.28 17.74 -2.96
N GLY A 409 0.70 18.98 -3.19
CA GLY A 409 1.35 19.40 -4.45
C GLY A 409 0.44 19.22 -5.65
N GLY A 410 -0.76 19.80 -5.65
CA GLY A 410 -1.72 19.72 -6.77
C GLY A 410 -2.48 18.40 -6.89
N VAL A 411 -2.06 17.37 -6.13
CA VAL A 411 -2.69 16.04 -6.17
C VAL A 411 -3.57 15.85 -4.93
N PRO A 412 -4.89 15.73 -5.07
CA PRO A 412 -5.77 15.46 -3.95
C PRO A 412 -5.62 14.01 -3.47
N ARG A 413 -5.71 13.80 -2.16
CA ARG A 413 -6.06 12.52 -1.55
C ARG A 413 -7.50 12.64 -1.06
N LEU A 414 -8.27 11.57 -1.21
CA LEU A 414 -9.67 11.53 -0.78
C LEU A 414 -9.78 10.64 0.45
N PHE A 415 -10.73 10.98 1.32
CA PHE A 415 -11.05 10.17 2.48
C PHE A 415 -12.56 9.94 2.52
N PHE A 416 -12.94 8.70 2.77
CA PHE A 416 -14.33 8.30 2.87
C PHE A 416 -14.59 7.79 4.29
N PRO A 417 -15.12 8.63 5.19
CA PRO A 417 -15.57 8.20 6.51
C PRO A 417 -16.41 6.93 6.45
N ILE A 418 -16.08 6.00 7.34
CA ILE A 418 -16.71 4.69 7.51
C ILE A 418 -17.25 4.48 8.93
N PHE A 419 -17.02 5.42 9.85
CA PHE A 419 -17.53 5.39 11.23
C PHE A 419 -18.48 6.55 11.50
N ALA A 420 -19.47 6.29 12.36
CA ALA A 420 -20.54 7.22 12.71
C ALA A 420 -20.10 8.23 13.77
N GLU A 421 -19.24 7.80 14.70
CA GLU A 421 -18.59 8.69 15.65
C GLU A 421 -17.74 9.73 14.90
N ASP A 422 -17.50 10.88 15.53
CA ASP A 422 -16.81 11.99 14.88
C ASP A 422 -15.28 11.94 15.04
N ALA A 423 -14.59 12.79 14.29
CA ALA A 423 -13.15 12.90 14.31
C ALA A 423 -12.61 13.36 15.68
N ALA A 424 -13.38 14.09 16.48
CA ALA A 424 -12.98 14.51 17.82
C ALA A 424 -12.99 13.33 18.79
N TYR A 425 -14.00 12.46 18.70
CA TYR A 425 -14.03 11.18 19.40
C TYR A 425 -12.81 10.33 19.03
N ALA A 426 -12.54 10.15 17.74
CA ALA A 426 -11.40 9.36 17.28
C ALA A 426 -10.06 9.91 17.80
N GLN A 427 -9.89 11.23 17.79
CA GLN A 427 -8.70 11.88 18.32
C GLN A 427 -8.57 11.67 19.84
N ALA A 428 -9.66 11.81 20.60
CA ALA A 428 -9.65 11.57 22.04
C ALA A 428 -9.28 10.12 22.39
N GLU A 429 -9.82 9.15 21.64
CA GLU A 429 -9.50 7.73 21.80
C GLU A 429 -8.02 7.45 21.46
N VAL A 430 -7.47 8.08 20.42
CA VAL A 430 -6.04 7.99 20.07
C VAL A 430 -5.15 8.61 21.16
N ASP A 431 -5.55 9.76 21.70
CA ASP A 431 -4.80 10.46 22.75
C ASP A 431 -4.81 9.68 24.08
N ALA A 432 -5.87 8.88 24.31
CA ALA A 432 -6.04 8.03 25.49
C ALA A 432 -5.32 6.67 25.39
N LEU A 433 -4.73 6.32 24.23
CA LEU A 433 -4.00 5.06 24.08
C LEU A 433 -2.81 4.98 25.06
N ALA A 434 -2.58 3.78 25.60
CA ALA A 434 -1.46 3.52 26.49
C ALA A 434 -0.14 3.70 25.74
N ARG A 435 0.74 4.56 26.27
CA ARG A 435 2.06 4.84 25.67
C ARG A 435 3.12 4.00 26.35
N LEU A 436 3.86 3.24 25.55
CA LEU A 436 4.94 2.41 26.04
C LEU A 436 6.15 3.26 26.43
N VAL A 437 6.86 2.83 27.47
CA VAL A 437 8.11 3.43 27.92
C VAL A 437 9.20 3.09 26.91
N LEU A 438 9.85 4.11 26.36
CA LEU A 438 10.98 3.92 25.44
C LEU A 438 12.25 3.54 26.22
N PRO A 439 13.08 2.63 25.71
CA PRO A 439 14.36 2.33 26.31
C PRO A 439 15.29 3.56 26.21
N PRO A 440 16.26 3.71 27.15
CA PRO A 440 17.29 4.74 27.02
C PRO A 440 18.03 4.59 25.69
N ASN A 441 18.15 5.67 24.93
CA ASN A 441 18.91 5.67 23.70
C ASN A 441 20.40 5.96 24.01
N ALA A 442 21.26 4.95 23.80
CA ALA A 442 22.70 5.07 24.05
C ALA A 442 23.41 6.03 23.08
N ASP A 443 22.88 6.21 21.87
CA ASP A 443 23.47 7.00 20.79
C ASP A 443 22.99 8.48 20.79
N GLY A 444 22.04 8.83 21.68
CA GLY A 444 21.50 10.19 21.83
C GLY A 444 20.67 10.70 20.65
N ARG A 445 20.33 9.86 19.67
CA ARG A 445 19.51 10.20 18.50
C ARG A 445 18.42 9.15 18.25
N PRO A 446 17.28 9.21 18.96
CA PRO A 446 16.20 8.25 18.78
C PRO A 446 15.51 8.40 17.43
N CYS A 447 15.32 7.26 16.76
CA CYS A 447 14.49 7.15 15.56
C CYS A 447 13.02 6.93 15.93
N LEU A 448 12.76 6.24 17.05
CA LEU A 448 11.47 5.96 17.64
C LEU A 448 11.07 7.09 18.60
N GLU A 449 9.91 7.67 18.36
CA GLU A 449 9.34 8.74 19.18
C GLU A 449 8.25 8.22 20.13
N GLY A 450 7.65 7.06 19.84
CA GLY A 450 6.66 6.45 20.71
C GLY A 450 6.00 5.21 20.12
N ILE A 451 5.48 4.34 20.99
CA ILE A 451 4.54 3.28 20.62
C ILE A 451 3.30 3.46 21.51
N ALA A 452 2.13 3.60 20.88
CA ALA A 452 0.85 3.71 21.56
C ALA A 452 -0.03 2.50 21.21
N ILE A 453 -0.69 1.93 22.22
CA ILE A 453 -1.53 0.74 22.05
C ILE A 453 -2.86 0.90 22.77
N GLY A 454 -3.89 0.24 22.26
CA GLY A 454 -5.18 0.22 22.94
C GLY A 454 -6.29 -0.31 22.07
N THR A 455 -7.53 -0.17 22.54
CA THR A 455 -8.72 -0.62 21.83
C THR A 455 -9.70 0.53 21.71
N ILE A 456 -10.18 0.76 20.50
CA ILE A 456 -11.18 1.76 20.15
C ILE A 456 -12.41 1.02 19.65
N LYS A 457 -13.59 1.41 20.12
CA LYS A 457 -14.87 0.90 19.59
C LYS A 457 -15.47 1.97 18.69
N ALA A 458 -16.00 1.55 17.55
CA ALA A 458 -16.65 2.45 16.62
C ALA A 458 -17.81 1.76 15.92
N THR A 459 -18.81 2.54 15.52
CA THR A 459 -20.00 2.07 14.82
C THR A 459 -19.85 2.42 13.35
N THR A 460 -20.06 1.46 12.44
CA THR A 460 -19.96 1.76 11.02
C THR A 460 -21.00 2.80 10.59
N ALA A 461 -20.57 3.71 9.73
CA ALA A 461 -21.42 4.57 8.92
C ALA A 461 -21.53 4.00 7.50
N ALA A 462 -22.61 4.33 6.80
CA ALA A 462 -22.79 3.91 5.42
C ALA A 462 -21.70 4.56 4.54
N SER A 463 -20.95 3.74 3.82
CA SER A 463 -19.92 4.19 2.87
C SER A 463 -20.10 3.47 1.55
N GLU A 464 -20.72 4.13 0.58
CA GLU A 464 -21.04 3.53 -0.71
C GLU A 464 -19.81 3.16 -1.54
N TRP A 465 -18.68 3.83 -1.35
CA TRP A 465 -17.45 3.58 -2.10
C TRP A 465 -16.70 2.34 -1.60
N PHE A 466 -16.84 2.03 -0.32
CA PHE A 466 -16.34 0.80 0.29
C PHE A 466 -17.40 -0.31 0.36
N GLY A 467 -18.68 0.01 0.19
CA GLY A 467 -19.78 -0.96 0.34
C GLY A 467 -20.05 -1.34 1.79
N ILE A 468 -19.84 -0.40 2.72
CA ILE A 468 -20.06 -0.61 4.16
C ILE A 468 -21.46 -0.15 4.53
N GLU A 469 -22.21 -1.00 5.23
CA GLU A 469 -23.51 -0.68 5.81
C GLU A 469 -23.34 -0.02 7.19
N ALA A 470 -24.31 0.82 7.56
CA ALA A 470 -24.30 1.51 8.86
C ALA A 470 -24.76 0.59 10.01
N GLY A 471 -24.35 0.92 11.24
CA GLY A 471 -24.91 0.35 12.46
C GLY A 471 -24.20 -0.90 12.99
N ARG A 472 -23.07 -1.30 12.42
CA ARG A 472 -22.28 -2.43 12.91
C ARG A 472 -21.21 -1.95 13.87
N MET A 473 -21.20 -2.48 15.09
CA MET A 473 -20.11 -2.22 16.04
C MET A 473 -18.84 -2.96 15.61
N VAL A 474 -17.72 -2.24 15.55
CA VAL A 474 -16.39 -2.75 15.22
C VAL A 474 -15.44 -2.46 16.38
N THR A 475 -14.59 -3.43 16.69
CA THR A 475 -13.50 -3.28 17.66
C THR A 475 -12.18 -3.09 16.91
N ILE A 476 -11.48 -2.00 17.18
CA ILE A 476 -10.22 -1.63 16.53
C ILE A 476 -9.12 -1.67 17.59
N LYS A 477 -8.23 -2.63 17.48
CA LYS A 477 -7.06 -2.82 18.33
C LYS A 477 -5.88 -2.13 17.68
N VAL A 478 -5.41 -1.04 18.26
CA VAL A 478 -4.42 -0.15 17.65
C VAL A 478 -3.02 -0.47 18.15
N VAL A 479 -2.06 -0.47 17.23
CA VAL A 479 -0.62 -0.47 17.47
C VAL A 479 -0.01 0.66 16.64
N ALA A 480 0.15 1.82 17.25
CA ALA A 480 0.62 3.03 16.57
C ALA A 480 2.09 3.29 16.87
N VAL A 481 2.94 3.26 15.84
CA VAL A 481 4.38 3.54 15.93
C VAL A 481 4.65 4.96 15.42
N THR A 482 5.21 5.81 16.28
CA THR A 482 5.63 7.16 15.94
C THR A 482 7.15 7.19 15.81
N SER A 483 7.67 7.72 14.71
CA SER A 483 9.11 7.73 14.40
C SER A 483 9.48 9.04 13.73
N SER A 484 10.72 9.49 13.88
CA SER A 484 11.30 10.64 13.19
C SER A 484 11.66 10.35 11.73
N LEU A 485 11.57 9.09 11.26
CA LEU A 485 11.89 8.67 9.89
C LEU A 485 10.70 8.79 8.94
N GLY A 486 10.97 9.12 7.67
CA GLY A 486 10.01 9.21 6.58
C GLY A 486 9.80 7.88 5.86
N ILE A 487 9.06 7.90 4.75
CA ILE A 487 8.61 6.69 4.03
C ILE A 487 9.69 5.98 3.19
N GLY A 488 10.97 6.29 3.40
CA GLY A 488 12.09 5.75 2.62
C GLY A 488 12.73 6.74 1.67
N PHE A 489 12.45 8.04 1.83
CA PHE A 489 13.06 9.08 0.99
C PHE A 489 13.83 10.11 1.83
N PHE A 490 15.07 10.43 1.46
CA PHE A 490 15.99 11.34 2.17
C PHE A 490 16.42 10.90 3.57
N GLU A 491 16.32 9.62 3.86
CA GLU A 491 16.71 9.06 5.16
C GLU A 491 18.09 8.38 5.05
N ASP A 492 18.85 8.39 6.15
CA ASP A 492 19.94 7.43 6.28
C ASP A 492 19.32 6.05 6.48
N PHE A 493 19.52 5.14 5.51
CA PHE A 493 18.88 3.84 5.59
C PHE A 493 19.35 2.99 6.78
N SER A 494 20.50 3.30 7.37
CA SER A 494 20.94 2.67 8.61
C SER A 494 20.08 3.06 9.83
N ASP A 495 19.38 4.20 9.76
CA ASP A 495 18.43 4.62 10.80
C ASP A 495 17.21 3.69 10.85
N TYR A 496 16.82 3.03 9.75
CA TYR A 496 15.77 2.00 9.81
C TYR A 496 16.19 0.76 10.62
N ALA A 497 17.48 0.41 10.60
CA ALA A 497 18.00 -0.66 11.46
C ALA A 497 18.05 -0.21 12.93
N ALA A 498 18.39 1.04 13.21
CA ALA A 498 18.29 1.60 14.55
C ALA A 498 16.84 1.61 15.05
N LEU A 499 15.89 2.06 14.23
CA LEU A 499 14.46 2.03 14.51
C LEU A 499 13.98 0.60 14.82
N ALA A 500 14.46 -0.40 14.08
CA ALA A 500 14.10 -1.79 14.33
C ALA A 500 14.49 -2.25 15.75
N GLN A 501 15.71 -1.91 16.18
CA GLN A 501 16.21 -2.21 17.52
C GLN A 501 15.43 -1.45 18.61
N GLU A 502 15.11 -0.19 18.37
CA GLU A 502 14.36 0.64 19.32
C GLU A 502 12.92 0.13 19.51
N ILE A 503 12.24 -0.27 18.43
CA ILE A 503 10.89 -0.86 18.49
C ILE A 503 10.92 -2.17 19.28
N ILE A 504 11.80 -3.10 18.93
CA ILE A 504 11.89 -4.41 19.61
C ILE A 504 12.30 -4.21 21.06
N GLY A 505 13.30 -3.36 21.33
CA GLY A 505 13.74 -3.01 22.68
C GLY A 505 12.62 -2.43 23.53
N THR A 506 11.75 -1.60 22.96
CA THR A 506 10.55 -1.07 23.63
C THR A 506 9.57 -2.19 23.97
N LEU A 507 9.28 -3.10 23.04
CA LEU A 507 8.29 -4.17 23.25
C LEU A 507 8.73 -5.22 24.28
N ILE A 508 10.03 -5.46 24.43
CA ILE A 508 10.56 -6.44 25.39
C ILE A 508 10.92 -5.82 26.74
N LEU A 509 10.85 -4.49 26.87
CA LEU A 509 11.24 -3.79 28.08
C LEU A 509 10.36 -4.25 29.27
N PRO A 510 10.93 -4.67 30.42
CA PRO A 510 10.15 -5.21 31.54
C PRO A 510 9.02 -4.28 32.02
N GLN A 511 9.25 -2.97 32.00
CA GLN A 511 8.29 -1.93 32.38
C GLN A 511 7.03 -1.95 31.50
N ASN A 512 7.17 -2.35 30.22
CA ASN A 512 6.05 -2.47 29.29
C ASN A 512 5.39 -3.86 29.35
N GLY A 513 5.91 -4.79 30.16
CA GLY A 513 5.44 -6.16 30.28
C GLY A 513 3.92 -6.30 30.47
N PRO A 514 3.26 -5.56 31.39
CA PRO A 514 1.81 -5.62 31.58
C PRO A 514 1.03 -5.29 30.29
N GLU A 515 1.39 -4.20 29.61
CA GLU A 515 0.74 -3.75 28.39
C GLU A 515 1.01 -4.69 27.21
N VAL A 516 2.27 -5.12 27.04
CA VAL A 516 2.65 -5.94 25.87
C VAL A 516 2.19 -7.40 26.04
N LYS A 517 2.43 -8.03 27.19
CA LYS A 517 2.03 -9.43 27.43
C LYS A 517 0.54 -9.57 27.72
N GLY A 518 -0.05 -8.61 28.43
CA GLY A 518 -1.44 -8.66 28.89
C GLY A 518 -2.45 -8.12 27.90
N HIS A 519 -2.08 -7.18 27.03
CA HIS A 519 -2.99 -6.61 26.02
C HIS A 519 -2.53 -6.90 24.60
N LEU A 520 -1.32 -6.48 24.22
CA LEU A 520 -0.91 -6.48 22.82
C LEU A 520 -0.76 -7.89 22.20
N VAL A 521 -0.16 -8.83 22.92
CA VAL A 521 -0.13 -10.23 22.45
C VAL A 521 -1.54 -10.81 22.40
N ASP A 522 -2.39 -10.49 23.37
CA ASP A 522 -3.79 -10.97 23.41
C ASP A 522 -4.68 -10.31 22.36
N PHE A 523 -4.25 -9.19 21.74
CA PHE A 523 -4.88 -8.67 20.54
C PHE A 523 -4.76 -9.64 19.36
N LEU A 524 -3.67 -10.39 19.30
CA LEU A 524 -3.34 -11.26 18.17
C LEU A 524 -3.75 -12.73 18.43
N LEU A 525 -3.81 -13.13 19.69
CA LEU A 525 -4.35 -14.41 20.11
C LEU A 525 -5.89 -14.38 20.16
N ARG A 526 -6.55 -15.55 20.08
CA ARG A 526 -7.97 -15.61 20.42
C ARG A 526 -8.09 -15.38 21.91
N SER A 527 -8.90 -14.41 22.33
CA SER A 527 -9.40 -14.42 23.71
C SER A 527 -10.08 -15.78 23.94
N PRO A 528 -9.83 -16.47 25.06
CA PRO A 528 -10.69 -17.55 25.47
C PRO A 528 -12.12 -16.98 25.46
N GLN A 529 -13.04 -17.64 24.75
CA GLN A 529 -14.45 -17.25 24.81
C GLN A 529 -14.83 -17.18 26.28
N GLN A 530 -15.23 -15.99 26.74
CA GLN A 530 -16.08 -15.86 27.92
C GLN A 530 -17.50 -16.19 27.51
#